data_AF-A0A196S8L6-F1
#
_entry.id   AF-A0A196S8L6-F1
#
_cell.length_a   1.000
_cell.length_b   1.000
_cell.length_c   1.000
_cell.angle_alpha   90.00
_cell.angle_beta   90.00
_cell.angle_gamma   90.00
#
_symmetry.space_group_name_H-M   'P 1'
#
loop_
_entity.id
_entity.type
_entity.pdbx_description
1 polymer ?
#
loop_
_entity_poly.entity_id
_entity_poly.type
_entity_poly.pdbx_seq_one_letter_code
_entity_poly.pdbx_strand_id
1 'polypeptide(L)'
;MRIRNVIQIITTLKKAQFYNIDATAVAQSVGLKQRINMIMQSVFFNLCPILPEGRAPKLLETDIVKKFSSKGKELVDMNLNAVKQSLSNLHKIEVPASWATLGEDAPRVWPAGTPEFLKTLYPALYSEGDTLPVSKFVVGGVQ
;
A
#
# COMPACT_ATOMS: atom_id res chain seq x y z
N MET A 1 -1.37 -14.76 -2.58
CA MET A 1 -1.14 -13.39 -3.11
C MET A 1 -1.37 -13.41 -4.62
N ARG A 2 -2.20 -12.52 -5.17
CA ARG A 2 -2.39 -12.37 -6.61
C ARG A 2 -1.76 -11.04 -7.04
N ILE A 3 -0.75 -11.10 -7.89
CA ILE A 3 -0.05 -9.92 -8.42
C ILE A 3 -0.33 -9.85 -9.92
N ARG A 4 -0.56 -8.64 -10.43
CA ARG A 4 -0.67 -8.40 -11.87
C ARG A 4 0.67 -8.60 -12.57
N ASN A 5 0.65 -9.10 -13.81
CA ASN A 5 1.86 -9.34 -14.59
C ASN A 5 2.70 -8.06 -14.75
N VAL A 6 2.04 -6.91 -14.95
CA VAL A 6 2.74 -5.61 -15.08
C VAL A 6 3.60 -5.28 -13.85
N ILE A 7 3.11 -5.58 -12.63
CA ILE A 7 3.87 -5.35 -11.40
C ILE A 7 5.03 -6.35 -11.31
N GLN A 8 4.80 -7.62 -11.66
CA GLN A 8 5.84 -8.65 -11.67
C GLN A 8 6.99 -8.30 -12.63
N ILE A 9 6.64 -7.89 -13.85
CA ILE A 9 7.59 -7.43 -14.87
C ILE A 9 8.38 -6.23 -14.35
N ILE A 10 7.71 -5.16 -13.89
CA ILE A 10 8.36 -3.93 -13.41
C ILE A 10 9.29 -4.21 -12.22
N THR A 11 8.84 -4.98 -11.23
CA THR A 11 9.65 -5.34 -10.07
C THR A 11 10.93 -6.06 -10.49
N THR A 12 10.85 -6.96 -11.46
CA THR A 12 12.00 -7.71 -11.97
C THR A 12 12.96 -6.83 -12.77
N LEU A 13 12.44 -6.07 -13.74
CA LEU A 13 13.25 -5.20 -14.60
C LEU A 13 13.95 -4.09 -13.81
N LYS A 14 13.27 -3.54 -12.80
CA LYS A 14 13.85 -2.52 -11.90
C LYS A 14 14.68 -3.12 -10.76
N LYS A 15 14.79 -4.45 -10.67
CA LYS A 15 15.49 -5.16 -9.57
C LYS A 15 15.03 -4.68 -8.19
N ALA A 16 13.73 -4.41 -8.05
CA ALA A 16 13.17 -3.86 -6.83
C ALA A 16 13.25 -4.90 -5.69
N GLN A 17 13.57 -4.43 -4.49
CA GLN A 17 13.48 -5.27 -3.29
C GLN A 17 12.00 -5.41 -2.91
N PHE A 18 11.45 -6.62 -3.08
CA PHE A 18 10.03 -6.86 -2.92
C PHE A 18 9.73 -7.54 -1.58
N TYR A 19 8.79 -6.98 -0.83
CA TYR A 19 8.40 -7.46 0.50
C TYR A 19 6.89 -7.60 0.58
N ASN A 20 6.43 -8.55 1.39
CA ASN A 20 5.01 -8.78 1.66
C ASN A 20 4.78 -8.92 3.17
N ILE A 21 3.66 -8.39 3.64
CA ILE A 21 3.19 -8.53 5.02
C ILE A 21 1.66 -8.54 5.01
N ASP A 22 1.04 -9.49 5.72
CA ASP A 22 -0.39 -9.44 6.02
C ASP A 22 -0.61 -8.56 7.25
N ALA A 23 -0.58 -7.25 7.05
CA ALA A 23 -0.73 -6.29 8.14
C ALA A 23 -2.11 -6.37 8.80
N THR A 24 -3.13 -6.83 8.08
CA THR A 24 -4.48 -7.05 8.64
C THR A 24 -4.48 -8.20 9.62
N ALA A 25 -3.88 -9.35 9.28
CA ALA A 25 -3.76 -10.48 10.19
C ALA A 25 -2.97 -10.09 11.46
N VAL A 26 -1.86 -9.35 11.30
CA VAL A 26 -1.10 -8.82 12.45
C VAL A 26 -1.97 -7.91 13.30
N ALA A 27 -2.69 -6.95 12.71
CA ALA A 27 -3.58 -6.04 13.44
C ALA A 27 -4.68 -6.78 14.21
N GLN A 28 -5.26 -7.84 13.63
CA GLN A 28 -6.26 -8.67 14.28
C GLN A 28 -5.68 -9.44 15.47
N SER A 29 -4.50 -10.03 15.31
CA SER A 29 -3.84 -10.81 16.38
C SER A 29 -3.51 -9.97 17.63
N VAL A 30 -3.33 -8.65 17.47
CA VAL A 30 -3.04 -7.71 18.57
C VAL A 30 -4.24 -6.90 19.04
N GLY A 31 -5.46 -7.18 18.55
CA GLY A 31 -6.68 -6.49 18.98
C GLY A 31 -6.96 -5.14 18.29
N LEU A 32 -6.17 -4.74 17.29
CA LEU A 32 -6.33 -3.48 16.54
C LEU A 32 -7.37 -3.56 15.39
N LYS A 33 -8.00 -4.73 15.20
CA LYS A 33 -8.97 -5.01 14.13
C LYS A 33 -8.34 -4.76 12.74
N GLN A 34 -8.79 -3.73 12.02
CA GLN A 34 -8.34 -3.40 10.66
C GLN A 34 -7.34 -2.22 10.62
N ARG A 35 -6.84 -1.77 11.78
CA ARG A 35 -5.94 -0.61 11.85
C ARG A 35 -4.48 -1.04 11.62
N ILE A 36 -4.02 -0.92 10.38
CA ILE A 36 -2.67 -1.34 9.95
C ILE A 36 -1.62 -0.24 9.99
N ASN A 37 -1.99 1.00 10.31
CA ASN A 37 -1.13 2.18 10.20
C ASN A 37 0.18 2.04 10.97
N MET A 38 0.15 1.54 12.22
CA MET A 38 1.36 1.35 13.02
C MET A 38 2.28 0.26 12.47
N ILE A 39 1.70 -0.80 11.91
CA ILE A 39 2.44 -1.91 11.30
C ILE A 39 3.15 -1.40 10.04
N MET A 40 2.43 -0.70 9.15
CA MET A 40 3.01 -0.16 7.92
C MET A 40 4.05 0.94 8.19
N GLN A 41 3.87 1.75 9.22
CA GLN A 41 4.86 2.74 9.65
C GLN A 41 6.15 2.07 10.14
N SER A 42 6.04 1.01 10.94
CA SER A 42 7.20 0.22 11.39
C SER A 42 7.95 -0.41 10.21
N VAL A 43 7.23 -1.02 9.26
CA VAL A 43 7.80 -1.58 8.03
C VAL A 43 8.51 -0.51 7.21
N PHE A 44 7.92 0.67 7.05
CA PHE A 44 8.55 1.79 6.33
C PHE A 44 9.90 2.16 6.94
N PHE A 45 9.98 2.41 8.25
CA PHE A 45 11.25 2.79 8.88
C PHE A 45 12.29 1.67 8.90
N ASN A 46 11.87 0.41 8.85
CA ASN A 46 12.78 -0.72 8.75
C ASN A 46 13.38 -0.85 7.35
N LEU A 47 12.57 -0.68 6.29
CA LEU A 47 13.00 -0.80 4.90
C LEU A 47 13.64 0.48 4.35
N CYS A 48 13.28 1.64 4.91
CA CYS A 48 13.80 2.94 4.52
C CYS A 48 14.69 3.50 5.65
N PRO A 49 16.02 3.32 5.59
CA PRO A 49 16.96 3.77 6.62
C PRO A 49 17.20 5.28 6.53
N ILE A 50 16.14 6.07 6.72
CA ILE A 50 16.18 7.54 6.74
C ILE A 50 16.62 8.10 8.10
N LEU A 51 16.77 7.23 9.10
CA LEU A 51 17.24 7.55 10.44
C LEU A 51 18.47 6.72 10.78
N PRO A 52 19.35 7.22 11.66
CA PRO A 52 20.43 6.41 12.22
C PRO A 52 19.91 5.10 12.81
N GLU A 53 20.70 4.06 12.65
CA GLU A 53 20.36 2.71 13.08
C GLU A 53 19.91 2.68 14.55
N GLY A 54 18.86 1.91 14.84
CA GLY A 54 18.30 1.76 16.18
C GLY A 54 17.51 2.97 16.72
N ARG A 55 17.44 4.10 16.01
CA ARG A 55 16.62 5.26 16.46
C ARG A 55 15.14 5.09 16.14
N ALA A 56 14.80 4.53 14.98
CA ALA A 56 13.41 4.46 14.54
C ALA A 56 12.49 3.69 15.53
N PRO A 57 12.87 2.51 16.06
CA PRO A 57 12.03 1.79 17.01
C PRO A 57 11.73 2.63 18.27
N LYS A 58 12.75 3.27 18.86
CA LYS A 58 12.59 4.09 20.07
C LYS A 58 11.67 5.29 19.85
N LEU A 59 11.81 5.95 18.69
CA LEU A 59 10.96 7.08 18.32
C LEU A 59 9.51 6.66 18.10
N LEU A 60 9.29 5.51 17.44
CA LEU A 60 7.96 4.94 17.26
C LEU A 60 7.30 4.60 18.60
N GLU A 61 8.02 3.92 19.50
CA GLU A 61 7.50 3.59 20.83
C GLU A 61 7.10 4.84 21.62
N THR A 62 7.96 5.87 21.62
CA THR A 62 7.70 7.14 22.30
C THR A 62 6.47 7.85 21.73
N ASP A 63 6.34 7.90 20.40
CA ASP A 63 5.22 8.54 19.72
C ASP A 63 3.89 7.79 19.95
N ILE A 64 3.93 6.46 20.00
CA ILE A 64 2.76 5.63 20.33
C ILE A 64 2.25 5.95 21.74
N VAL A 65 3.14 5.95 22.75
CA VAL A 65 2.78 6.28 24.13
C VAL A 65 2.18 7.68 24.18
N LYS A 66 2.82 8.67 23.55
CA LYS A 66 2.32 10.05 23.51
C LYS A 66 0.93 10.15 22.87
N LYS A 67 0.70 9.48 21.73
CA LYS A 67 -0.56 9.56 20.98
C LYS A 67 -1.73 8.83 21.65
N PHE A 68 -1.47 7.72 22.33
CA PHE A 68 -2.51 6.81 22.79
C PHE A 68 -2.63 6.70 24.32
N SER A 69 -1.73 7.30 25.09
CA SER A 69 -1.81 7.31 26.56
C SER A 69 -3.16 7.79 27.09
N SER A 70 -3.75 8.83 26.48
CA SER A 70 -5.08 9.35 26.84
C SER A 70 -6.23 8.38 26.56
N LYS A 71 -6.00 7.34 25.74
CA LYS A 71 -7.00 6.34 25.34
C LYS A 71 -6.87 5.03 26.14
N GLY A 72 -5.95 4.97 27.10
CA GLY A 72 -5.75 3.83 27.98
C GLY A 72 -4.53 2.98 27.62
N LYS A 73 -3.98 2.35 28.65
CA LYS A 73 -2.76 1.53 28.56
C LYS A 73 -2.92 0.36 27.59
N GLU A 74 -4.09 -0.27 27.56
CA GLU A 74 -4.37 -1.40 26.67
C GLU A 74 -4.14 -1.03 25.20
N LEU A 75 -4.64 0.12 24.75
CA LEU A 75 -4.45 0.56 23.36
C LEU A 75 -2.97 0.88 23.07
N VAL A 76 -2.24 1.46 24.02
CA VAL A 76 -0.80 1.69 23.90
C VAL A 76 -0.09 0.35 23.70
N ASP A 77 -0.36 -0.63 24.57
CA ASP A 77 0.26 -1.96 24.54
C ASP A 77 -0.07 -2.71 23.24
N MET A 78 -1.30 -2.63 22.74
CA MET A 78 -1.68 -3.19 21.44
C MET A 78 -0.86 -2.60 20.29
N ASN A 79 -0.68 -1.27 20.24
CA ASN A 79 0.09 -0.62 19.17
C ASN A 79 1.60 -0.93 19.28
N LEU A 80 2.15 -0.98 20.49
CA LEU A 80 3.54 -1.40 20.71
C LEU A 80 3.77 -2.84 20.26
N ASN A 81 2.83 -3.74 20.57
CA ASN A 81 2.89 -5.13 20.13
C ASN A 81 2.79 -5.25 18.60
N ALA A 82 1.92 -4.45 17.97
CA ALA A 82 1.81 -4.39 16.51
C ALA A 82 3.13 -4.02 15.83
N VAL A 83 3.85 -3.03 16.38
CA VAL A 83 5.19 -2.65 15.89
C VAL A 83 6.18 -3.79 16.04
N LYS A 84 6.23 -4.45 17.20
CA LYS A 84 7.12 -5.61 17.42
C LYS A 84 6.85 -6.75 16.45
N GLN A 85 5.59 -7.08 16.23
CA GLN A 85 5.20 -8.18 15.34
C GLN A 85 5.37 -7.85 13.86
N SER A 86 5.35 -6.57 13.48
CA SER A 86 5.47 -6.15 12.08
C SER A 86 6.71 -6.72 11.39
N LEU A 87 7.87 -6.67 12.04
CA LEU A 87 9.14 -7.12 11.45
C LEU A 87 9.23 -8.63 11.35
N SER A 88 8.66 -9.35 12.32
CA SER A 88 8.64 -10.82 12.32
C SER A 88 7.72 -11.39 11.23
N ASN A 89 6.72 -10.61 10.81
CA ASN A 89 5.77 -10.97 9.74
C ASN A 89 6.09 -10.30 8.40
N LEU A 90 7.22 -9.60 8.30
CA LEU A 90 7.68 -8.99 7.06
C LEU A 90 8.52 -10.01 6.29
N HIS A 91 8.02 -10.43 5.13
CA HIS A 91 8.67 -11.44 4.32
C HIS A 91 9.26 -10.81 3.07
N LYS A 92 10.57 -10.99 2.87
CA LYS A 92 11.21 -10.69 1.60
C LYS A 92 10.79 -11.75 0.58
N ILE A 93 10.36 -11.29 -0.60
CA ILE A 93 9.99 -12.15 -1.71
C ILE A 93 11.15 -12.16 -2.70
N GLU A 94 11.73 -13.33 -2.91
CA GLU A 94 12.70 -13.53 -3.98
C GLU A 94 11.99 -13.44 -5.33
N VAL A 95 12.40 -12.46 -6.14
CA VAL A 95 11.75 -12.12 -7.41
C VAL A 95 12.30 -13.04 -8.51
N PRO A 96 11.49 -13.95 -9.10
CA PRO A 96 11.96 -14.86 -10.13
C PRO A 96 12.32 -14.11 -11.43
N ALA A 97 13.45 -14.46 -12.06
CA ALA A 97 13.84 -13.86 -13.33
C ALA A 97 12.82 -14.09 -14.46
N SER A 98 12.05 -15.19 -14.38
CA SER A 98 10.99 -15.52 -15.34
C SER A 98 9.84 -14.50 -15.36
N TRP A 99 9.71 -13.65 -14.34
CA TRP A 99 8.71 -12.59 -14.33
C TRP A 99 8.99 -11.49 -15.37
N ALA A 100 10.24 -11.32 -15.81
CA ALA A 100 10.61 -10.33 -16.83
C ALA A 100 10.02 -10.65 -18.21
N THR A 101 9.67 -11.91 -18.47
CA THR A 101 9.19 -12.39 -19.78
C THR A 101 7.72 -12.76 -19.77
N LEU A 102 6.97 -12.38 -18.74
CA LEU A 102 5.52 -12.58 -18.72
C LEU A 102 4.86 -11.72 -19.80
N GLY A 103 3.79 -12.24 -20.41
CA GLY A 103 2.91 -11.44 -21.25
C GLY A 103 2.14 -10.42 -20.40
N GLU A 104 1.74 -9.31 -21.01
CA GLU A 104 0.90 -8.32 -20.33
C GLU A 104 -0.47 -8.92 -19.97
N ASP A 105 -1.06 -8.45 -18.87
CA ASP A 105 -2.45 -8.76 -18.58
C ASP A 105 -3.35 -8.19 -19.70
N ALA A 106 -4.52 -8.80 -19.89
CA ALA A 106 -5.50 -8.27 -20.84
C ALA A 106 -5.75 -6.76 -20.60
N PRO A 107 -5.80 -5.95 -21.67
CA PRO A 107 -6.04 -4.52 -21.52
C PRO A 107 -7.41 -4.29 -20.88
N ARG A 108 -7.53 -3.18 -20.15
CA ARG A 108 -8.83 -2.74 -19.65
C ARG A 108 -9.71 -2.44 -20.85
N VAL A 109 -10.82 -3.16 -20.97
CA VAL A 109 -11.82 -2.95 -22.02
C VAL A 109 -13.11 -2.44 -21.41
N TRP A 110 -13.68 -1.41 -22.05
CA TRP A 110 -15.01 -0.93 -21.69
C TRP A 110 -16.04 -1.92 -22.23
N PRO A 111 -17.04 -2.33 -21.41
CA PRO A 111 -18.16 -3.11 -21.92
C PRO A 111 -18.83 -2.41 -23.11
N ALA A 112 -19.31 -3.20 -24.07
CA ALA A 112 -20.09 -2.69 -25.19
C ALA A 112 -21.30 -1.88 -24.65
N GLY A 113 -21.54 -0.71 -25.23
CA GLY A 113 -22.63 0.17 -24.79
C GLY A 113 -22.32 1.07 -23.60
N THR A 114 -21.08 1.09 -23.08
CA THR A 114 -20.67 2.03 -22.02
C THR A 114 -20.95 3.49 -22.45
N PRO A 115 -21.80 4.25 -21.72
CA PRO A 115 -22.06 5.67 -21.97
C PRO A 115 -20.78 6.52 -22.07
N GLU A 116 -20.79 7.53 -22.93
CA GLU A 116 -19.59 8.37 -23.15
C GLU A 116 -19.17 9.12 -21.88
N PHE A 117 -20.11 9.60 -21.06
CA PHE A 117 -19.79 10.26 -19.79
C PHE A 117 -18.99 9.36 -18.83
N LEU A 118 -19.24 8.04 -18.84
CA LEU A 118 -18.47 7.09 -18.04
C LEU A 118 -17.03 6.91 -18.54
N LYS A 119 -16.77 7.13 -19.83
CA LYS A 119 -15.40 7.14 -20.37
C LYS A 119 -14.61 8.37 -19.93
N THR A 120 -15.29 9.44 -19.51
CA THR A 120 -14.66 10.59 -18.83
C THR A 120 -14.53 10.35 -17.31
N LEU A 121 -15.49 9.67 -16.67
CA LEU A 121 -15.46 9.41 -15.22
C LEU A 121 -14.44 8.33 -14.83
N TYR A 122 -14.36 7.23 -15.58
CA TYR A 122 -13.54 6.09 -15.19
C TYR A 122 -12.04 6.40 -15.09
N PRO A 123 -11.40 7.13 -16.04
CA PRO A 123 -10.00 7.51 -15.88
C PRO A 123 -9.75 8.26 -14.57
N ALA A 124 -10.66 9.15 -14.15
CA ALA A 124 -10.55 9.82 -12.85
C ALA A 124 -10.58 8.83 -11.67
N LEU A 125 -11.49 7.84 -11.69
CA LEU A 125 -11.57 6.78 -10.68
C LEU A 125 -10.34 5.87 -10.64
N TYR A 126 -9.61 5.76 -11.75
CA TYR A 126 -8.35 5.02 -11.84
C TYR A 126 -7.11 5.89 -11.58
N SER A 127 -7.29 7.12 -11.12
CA SER A 127 -6.21 8.10 -10.94
C SER A 127 -5.45 8.44 -12.23
N GLU A 128 -6.14 8.33 -13.37
CA GLU A 128 -5.70 8.67 -14.73
C GLU A 128 -6.42 9.92 -15.26
N GLY A 129 -7.09 10.69 -14.39
CA GLY A 129 -7.90 11.84 -14.77
C GLY A 129 -7.12 12.93 -15.52
N ASP A 130 -5.85 13.14 -15.16
CA ASP A 130 -4.95 14.11 -15.80
C ASP A 130 -4.61 13.76 -17.27
N THR A 131 -4.87 12.53 -17.71
CA THR A 131 -4.68 12.11 -19.10
C THR A 131 -5.82 12.59 -20.02
N LEU A 132 -6.92 13.08 -19.45
CA LEU A 132 -8.08 13.53 -20.20
C LEU A 132 -7.84 14.94 -20.77
N PRO A 133 -7.98 15.14 -22.09
CA PRO A 133 -7.89 16.47 -22.66
C PRO A 133 -9.12 17.31 -22.27
N VAL A 134 -8.96 18.64 -22.24
CA VAL A 134 -10.04 19.59 -21.91
C VAL A 134 -11.30 19.37 -22.79
N SER A 135 -11.11 18.91 -24.03
CA SER A 135 -12.21 18.61 -24.97
C SER A 135 -13.13 17.47 -24.54
N LYS A 136 -12.77 16.68 -23.51
CA LYS A 136 -13.63 15.63 -22.95
C LYS A 136 -14.65 16.13 -21.93
N PHE A 137 -14.55 17.39 -21.52
CA PHE A 137 -15.44 18.00 -20.54
C PHE A 137 -16.47 18.92 -21.20
N VAL A 138 -17.69 18.91 -20.67
CA VAL A 138 -18.78 19.78 -21.13
C VAL A 138 -18.65 21.17 -20.52
N VAL A 139 -18.87 22.21 -21.32
CA VAL A 139 -18.90 23.60 -20.86
C VAL A 139 -19.98 23.76 -19.79
N GLY A 140 -19.64 24.37 -18.66
CA GLY A 140 -20.56 24.54 -17.53
C GLY A 140 -20.50 23.42 -16.48
N GLY A 141 -19.69 22.37 -16.68
CA GLY A 141 -19.35 21.40 -15.64
C GLY A 141 -20.43 20.34 -15.34
N VAL A 142 -21.40 20.15 -16.23
CA VAL A 142 -22.41 19.08 -16.14
C VAL A 142 -22.09 18.00 -17.17
N GLN A 143 -21.73 16.81 -16.69
CA GLN A 143 -21.21 15.69 -17.50
C GLN A 143 -22.25 14.59 -17.74
#